data_AF-A0A662JK29-F1
#
_entry.id   AF-A0A662JK29-F1
#
_cell.length_a   1.000
_cell.length_b   1.000
_cell.length_c   1.000
_cell.angle_alpha   90.00
_cell.angle_beta   90.00
_cell.angle_gamma   90.00
#
_symmetry.space_group_name_H-M   'P 1'
#
loop_
_entity.id
_entity.type
_entity.pdbx_description
1 polymer ?
#
loop_
_entity_poly.entity_id
_entity_poly.type
_entity_poly.pdbx_seq_one_letter_code
_entity_poly.pdbx_strand_id
1 'polypeptide(L)'
;MSLIELIEALVFIVVLSMSGVLIPGPMTLAVISHAVAKGAMAGVLVVLGHALIEIPLIILIYMGLISTIGIEQVNPIVAIIGGVSFLLMSISALKYVLKGSFELKALKVSSTSTFMAGIITTAFNPSFILWWPTTGLFLV
;
A
#
# COMPACT_ATOMS: atom_id res chain seq x y z
N MET A 1 10.58 -26.80 16.66
CA MET A 1 11.18 -25.67 15.93
C MET A 1 12.50 -25.33 16.60
N SER A 2 13.61 -25.40 15.87
CA SER A 2 14.92 -25.00 16.38
C SER A 2 15.05 -23.46 16.42
N LEU A 3 16.03 -22.93 17.18
CA LEU A 3 16.33 -21.50 17.18
C LEU A 3 16.69 -20.98 15.78
N ILE A 4 17.37 -21.82 15.00
CA ILE A 4 17.79 -21.52 13.63
C ILE A 4 16.56 -21.37 12.72
N GLU A 5 15.61 -22.32 12.78
CA GLU A 5 14.35 -22.24 12.03
C GLU A 5 13.53 -20.98 12.38
N LEU A 6 13.52 -20.57 13.65
CA LEU A 6 12.84 -19.34 14.06
C LEU A 6 13.48 -18.10 13.43
N ILE A 7 14.82 -18.03 13.43
CA ILE A 7 15.55 -16.90 12.85
C ILE A 7 15.33 -16.84 11.33
N GLU A 8 15.37 -18.00 10.65
CA GLU A 8 15.10 -18.09 9.21
C GLU A 8 13.69 -17.60 8.88
N ALA A 9 12.68 -18.03 9.65
CA ALA A 9 11.30 -17.58 9.47
C ALA A 9 11.15 -16.06 9.67
N LEU A 10 11.77 -15.49 10.73
CA LEU A 10 11.72 -14.05 10.98
C LEU A 10 12.38 -13.24 9.86
N VAL A 11 13.56 -13.66 9.40
CA VAL A 11 14.25 -13.00 8.28
C VAL A 11 13.40 -13.08 7.01
N PHE A 12 12.82 -14.24 6.72
CA PHE A 12 11.95 -14.44 5.56
C PHE A 12 10.73 -13.51 5.59
N ILE A 13 10.02 -13.45 6.73
CA ILE A 13 8.85 -12.58 6.91
C ILE A 13 9.23 -11.11 6.71
N VAL A 14 10.33 -10.64 7.31
CA VAL A 14 10.80 -9.26 7.17
C VAL A 14 11.13 -8.94 5.71
N VAL A 15 11.93 -9.79 5.04
CA VAL A 15 12.34 -9.56 3.65
C VAL A 15 11.15 -9.56 2.70
N LEU A 16 10.22 -10.51 2.85
CA LEU A 16 9.01 -10.54 2.03
C LEU A 16 8.14 -9.32 2.29
N SER A 17 7.97 -8.91 3.55
CA SER A 17 7.15 -7.73 3.88
C SER A 17 7.77 -6.44 3.31
N MET A 18 9.09 -6.31 3.33
CA MET A 18 9.81 -5.17 2.74
C MET A 18 9.57 -5.06 1.23
N SER A 19 9.40 -6.18 0.52
CA SER A 19 9.09 -6.16 -0.92
C SER A 19 7.76 -5.46 -1.24
N GLY A 20 6.78 -5.51 -0.33
CA GLY A 20 5.50 -4.81 -0.48
C GLY A 20 5.57 -3.36 -0.01
N VAL A 21 6.15 -3.12 1.16
CA VAL A 21 6.15 -1.79 1.82
C VAL A 21 7.04 -0.77 1.11
N LEU A 22 8.12 -1.20 0.46
CA LEU A 22 9.07 -0.30 -0.20
C LEU A 22 8.65 0.14 -1.60
N ILE A 23 7.60 -0.46 -2.19
CA ILE A 23 7.10 -0.04 -3.50
C ILE A 23 6.45 1.34 -3.37
N PRO A 24 6.98 2.39 -4.03
CA PRO A 24 6.41 3.72 -3.93
C PRO A 24 5.03 3.75 -4.59
N GLY A 25 4.02 4.19 -3.85
CA GLY A 25 2.63 4.19 -4.31
C GLY A 25 1.74 5.24 -3.63
N PRO A 26 0.42 5.18 -3.85
CA PRO A 26 -0.52 6.19 -3.33
C PRO A 26 -0.49 6.26 -1.80
N MET A 27 -0.31 5.11 -1.15
CA MET A 27 -0.17 5.02 0.30
C MET A 27 1.11 5.72 0.79
N THR A 28 2.25 5.50 0.14
CA THR A 28 3.52 6.18 0.47
C THR A 28 3.36 7.69 0.41
N LEU A 29 2.72 8.19 -0.65
CA LEU A 29 2.44 9.61 -0.81
C LEU A 29 1.49 10.13 0.28
N ALA A 30 0.45 9.38 0.64
CA ALA A 30 -0.47 9.76 1.72
C ALA A 30 0.23 9.84 3.08
N VAL A 31 1.08 8.85 3.41
CA VAL A 31 1.87 8.87 4.65
C VAL A 31 2.75 10.12 4.70
N ILE A 32 3.53 10.39 3.66
CA ILE A 32 4.43 11.55 3.61
C ILE A 32 3.62 12.86 3.68
N SER A 33 2.57 12.99 2.87
CA SER A 33 1.79 14.24 2.78
C SER A 33 1.10 14.56 4.10
N HIS A 34 0.47 13.57 4.73
CA HIS A 34 -0.19 13.78 6.02
C HIS A 34 0.81 13.97 7.16
N ALA A 35 1.95 13.25 7.17
CA ALA A 35 2.97 13.40 8.19
C ALA A 35 3.64 14.78 8.14
N VAL A 36 3.98 15.28 6.94
CA VAL A 36 4.57 16.60 6.76
C VAL A 36 3.60 17.71 7.18
N ALA A 37 2.30 17.57 6.87
CA ALA A 37 1.32 18.61 7.14
C ALA A 37 0.74 18.61 8.56
N LYS A 38 0.61 17.42 9.20
CA LYS A 38 -0.10 17.24 10.48
C LYS A 38 0.76 16.59 11.57
N GLY A 39 2.05 16.38 11.30
CA GLY A 39 3.02 15.75 12.23
C GLY A 39 3.11 14.23 12.07
N ALA A 40 4.17 13.62 12.61
CA ALA A 40 4.50 12.20 12.43
C ALA A 40 3.34 11.24 12.78
N MET A 41 2.53 11.57 13.80
CA MET A 41 1.39 10.75 14.21
C MET A 41 0.32 10.64 13.12
N ALA A 42 0.23 11.61 12.21
CA ALA A 42 -0.65 11.52 11.06
C ALA A 42 -0.23 10.39 10.10
N GLY A 43 1.07 10.13 9.95
CA GLY A 43 1.55 8.97 9.20
C GLY A 43 1.08 7.65 9.81
N VAL A 44 1.15 7.53 11.15
CA VAL A 44 0.64 6.35 11.89
C VAL A 44 -0.87 6.18 11.67
N LEU A 45 -1.64 7.27 11.70
CA LEU A 45 -3.09 7.21 11.43
C LEU A 45 -3.43 6.74 10.01
N VAL A 46 -2.60 7.05 9.00
CA VAL A 46 -2.74 6.49 7.64
C VAL A 46 -2.52 4.98 7.69
N VAL A 47 -1.47 4.51 8.37
CA VAL A 47 -1.16 3.07 8.49
C VAL A 47 -2.27 2.32 9.24
N LEU A 48 -2.89 2.92 10.26
CA LEU A 48 -4.04 2.32 10.94
C LEU A 48 -5.25 2.16 10.01
N GLY A 49 -5.49 3.11 9.10
CA GLY A 49 -6.53 2.99 8.08
C GLY A 49 -6.23 1.88 7.07
N HIS A 50 -4.94 1.70 6.72
CA HIS A 50 -4.49 0.58 5.90
C HIS A 50 -4.73 -0.78 6.57
N ALA A 51 -4.37 -0.91 7.85
CA ALA A 51 -4.57 -2.13 8.63
C ALA A 51 -6.04 -2.56 8.69
N LEU A 52 -6.99 -1.60 8.65
CA LEU A 52 -8.42 -1.91 8.61
C LEU A 52 -8.83 -2.70 7.35
N ILE A 53 -8.15 -2.49 6.22
CA ILE A 53 -8.38 -3.25 4.99
C ILE A 53 -7.58 -4.55 4.99
N GLU A 54 -6.34 -4.48 5.46
CA GLU A 54 -5.39 -5.59 5.41
C GLU A 54 -5.75 -6.74 6.38
N ILE A 55 -6.13 -6.44 7.62
CA ILE A 55 -6.44 -7.47 8.62
C ILE A 55 -7.63 -8.35 8.18
N PRO A 56 -8.78 -7.80 7.74
CA PRO A 56 -9.85 -8.63 7.20
C PRO A 56 -9.42 -9.46 6.00
N LEU A 57 -8.59 -8.91 5.10
CA LEU A 57 -8.07 -9.64 3.95
C LEU A 57 -7.22 -10.84 4.38
N ILE A 58 -6.30 -10.66 5.34
CA ILE A 58 -5.50 -11.76 5.91
C ILE A 58 -6.41 -12.85 6.48
N ILE A 59 -7.43 -12.48 7.26
CA ILE A 59 -8.38 -13.43 7.84
C ILE A 59 -9.12 -14.21 6.75
N LEU A 60 -9.57 -13.53 5.68
CA LEU A 60 -10.26 -14.17 4.56
C LEU A 60 -9.35 -15.14 3.79
N ILE A 61 -8.08 -14.79 3.59
CA ILE A 61 -7.08 -15.67 2.95
C ILE A 61 -6.81 -16.87 3.86
N TYR A 62 -6.59 -16.65 5.15
CA TYR A 62 -6.32 -17.70 6.15
C TYR A 62 -7.47 -18.71 6.25
N MET A 63 -8.72 -18.24 6.19
CA MET A 63 -9.91 -19.08 6.16
C MET A 63 -10.12 -19.81 4.82
N GLY A 64 -9.30 -19.54 3.81
CA GLY A 64 -9.46 -20.07 2.45
C GLY A 64 -10.68 -19.53 1.69
N LEU A 65 -11.29 -18.44 2.17
CA LEU A 65 -12.46 -17.79 1.56
C LEU A 65 -12.10 -16.99 0.30
N ILE A 66 -10.86 -16.53 0.23
CA ILE A 66 -10.28 -15.94 -0.98
C ILE A 66 -9.23 -16.93 -1.48
N SER A 67 -9.56 -17.66 -2.55
CA SER A 67 -8.57 -18.44 -3.27
C SER A 67 -7.76 -17.51 -4.15
N THR A 68 -6.45 -17.46 -3.94
CA THR A 68 -5.50 -16.82 -4.86
C THR A 68 -5.30 -17.76 -6.04
N ILE A 69 -6.33 -17.86 -6.88
CA ILE A 69 -6.31 -18.67 -8.11
C ILE A 69 -5.13 -18.19 -8.96
N GLY A 70 -4.42 -19.18 -9.51
CA GLY A 70 -3.10 -19.07 -10.09
C GLY A 70 -2.81 -17.84 -10.95
N ILE A 71 -1.53 -17.46 -10.90
CA ILE A 71 -0.80 -16.45 -11.66
C ILE A 71 -1.09 -16.44 -13.19
N GLU A 72 -1.78 -17.45 -13.72
CA GLU A 72 -2.04 -17.56 -15.16
C GLU A 72 -2.92 -16.45 -15.72
N GLN A 73 -3.70 -15.74 -14.91
CA GLN A 73 -4.52 -14.61 -15.37
C GLN A 73 -4.61 -13.52 -14.30
N VAL A 74 -3.62 -12.62 -14.22
CA VAL A 74 -3.88 -11.30 -13.61
C VAL A 74 -5.10 -10.73 -14.32
N ASN A 75 -6.21 -10.59 -13.60
CA ASN A 75 -7.47 -10.13 -14.17
C ASN A 75 -7.20 -8.83 -14.95
N PRO A 76 -7.46 -8.77 -16.27
CA PRO A 76 -7.16 -7.59 -17.10
C PRO A 76 -7.75 -6.31 -16.52
N ILE A 77 -8.89 -6.40 -15.81
CA ILE A 77 -9.51 -5.27 -15.13
C ILE A 77 -8.58 -4.71 -14.03
N VAL A 78 -7.97 -5.58 -13.21
CA VAL A 78 -7.03 -5.18 -12.15
C VAL A 78 -5.79 -4.53 -12.75
N ALA A 79 -5.25 -5.10 -13.84
CA ALA A 79 -4.10 -4.53 -14.54
C ALA A 79 -4.41 -3.14 -15.13
N ILE A 80 -5.58 -2.97 -15.75
CA ILE A 80 -6.02 -1.68 -16.31
C ILE A 80 -6.23 -0.65 -15.21
N ILE A 81 -6.98 -1.00 -14.14
CA ILE A 81 -7.22 -0.10 -13.02
C ILE A 81 -5.88 0.33 -12.40
N GLY A 82 -4.96 -0.63 -12.19
CA GLY A 82 -3.65 -0.31 -11.66
C GLY A 82 -2.80 0.57 -12.54
N GLY A 83 -2.75 0.29 -13.84
CA GLY A 83 -2.05 1.12 -14.81
C GLY A 83 -2.59 2.54 -14.87
N VAL A 84 -3.92 2.71 -14.88
CA VAL A 84 -4.57 4.03 -14.86
C VAL A 84 -4.24 4.78 -13.56
N SER A 85 -4.33 4.12 -12.41
CA SER A 85 -3.96 4.72 -11.12
C SER A 85 -2.51 5.21 -11.11
N PHE A 86 -1.57 4.40 -11.60
CA PHE A 86 -0.16 4.82 -11.71
C PHE A 86 0.06 5.98 -12.68
N LEU A 87 -0.63 6.00 -13.81
CA LEU A 87 -0.55 7.11 -14.77
C LEU A 87 -1.08 8.41 -14.16
N LEU A 88 -2.24 8.37 -13.51
CA LEU A 88 -2.83 9.54 -12.85
C LEU A 88 -1.92 10.10 -11.75
N MET A 89 -1.33 9.22 -10.95
CA MET A 89 -0.36 9.59 -9.93
C MET A 89 0.90 10.23 -10.52
N SER A 90 1.47 9.60 -11.54
CA SER A 90 2.70 10.07 -12.20
C SER A 90 2.49 11.43 -12.86
N ILE A 91 1.37 11.61 -13.57
CA ILE A 91 0.99 12.90 -14.18
C ILE A 91 0.81 13.96 -13.09
N SER A 92 0.18 13.63 -11.97
CA SER A 92 -0.03 14.56 -10.87
C SER A 92 1.31 15.00 -10.27
N ALA A 93 2.21 14.05 -9.99
CA ALA A 93 3.54 14.34 -9.48
C ALA A 93 4.36 15.20 -10.47
N LEU A 94 4.35 14.87 -11.76
CA LEU A 94 5.03 15.65 -12.80
C LEU A 94 4.50 17.08 -12.90
N LYS A 95 3.17 17.28 -12.84
CA LYS A 95 2.56 18.62 -12.85
C LYS A 95 3.01 19.47 -11.65
N TYR A 96 3.17 18.87 -10.47
CA TYR A 96 3.69 19.58 -9.29
C TYR A 96 5.14 20.03 -9.49
N VAL A 97 5.99 19.16 -10.04
CA VAL A 97 7.40 19.48 -10.32
C VAL A 97 7.51 20.57 -11.39
N LEU A 98 6.79 20.42 -12.52
CA LEU A 98 6.85 21.34 -13.66
C LEU A 98 6.32 22.74 -13.36
N LYS A 99 5.38 22.89 -12.41
CA LYS A 99 4.87 24.20 -12.01
C LYS A 99 5.84 25.00 -11.14
N GLY A 100 6.98 24.43 -10.73
CA GLY A 100 7.95 25.10 -9.85
C GLY A 100 7.40 25.45 -8.47
N SER A 101 6.17 25.04 -8.17
CA SER A 101 5.46 25.33 -6.93
C SER A 101 5.77 24.24 -5.90
N PHE A 102 7.04 24.10 -5.54
CA PHE A 102 7.42 23.36 -4.34
C PHE A 102 7.23 24.25 -3.11
N GLU A 103 6.04 24.85 -2.97
CA GLU A 103 5.68 25.45 -1.69
C GLU A 103 5.27 24.30 -0.77
N LEU A 104 5.93 24.14 0.38
CA LEU A 104 5.49 23.19 1.41
C LEU A 104 4.00 23.39 1.79
N LYS A 105 3.49 24.62 1.62
CA LYS A 105 2.07 24.99 1.78
C LYS A 105 1.13 24.40 0.72
N ALA A 106 1.65 24.00 -0.44
CA ALA A 106 0.87 23.41 -1.53
C ALA A 106 0.54 21.92 -1.30
N LEU A 107 1.14 21.28 -0.29
CA LEU A 107 0.61 20.05 0.31
C LEU A 107 -0.65 20.39 1.13
N LYS A 108 -1.67 20.96 0.48
CA LYS A 108 -3.03 20.92 1.00
C LYS A 108 -3.41 19.45 1.01
N VAL A 109 -3.16 18.81 2.15
CA VAL A 109 -3.79 17.53 2.49
C VAL A 109 -5.26 17.67 2.16
N SER A 110 -5.80 16.74 1.37
CA SER A 110 -7.21 16.78 1.01
C SER A 110 -8.05 16.87 2.28
N SER A 111 -9.28 17.38 2.18
CA SER A 111 -10.22 17.40 3.31
C SER A 111 -10.53 15.99 3.86
N THR A 112 -10.10 14.94 3.17
CA THR A 112 -10.14 13.56 3.61
C THR A 112 -9.45 13.41 4.97
N SER A 113 -10.11 12.70 5.89
CA SER A 113 -9.51 12.39 7.18
C SER A 113 -8.24 11.55 7.00
N THR A 114 -7.26 11.72 7.88
CA THR A 114 -5.97 11.03 7.79
C THR A 114 -6.12 9.50 7.82
N PHE A 115 -7.04 9.00 8.64
CA PHE A 115 -7.39 7.58 8.68
C PHE A 115 -8.03 7.10 7.36
N MET A 116 -8.96 7.88 6.81
CA MET A 116 -9.63 7.54 5.55
C MET A 116 -8.68 7.59 4.36
N ALA A 117 -7.65 8.45 4.40
CA ALA A 117 -6.60 8.44 3.39
C ALA A 117 -5.89 7.07 3.33
N GLY A 118 -5.65 6.43 4.48
CA GLY A 118 -5.12 5.06 4.55
C GLY A 118 -6.03 4.01 3.91
N ILE A 119 -7.32 4.05 4.22
CA ILE A 119 -8.33 3.15 3.65
C ILE A 119 -8.39 3.30 2.13
N ILE A 120 -8.60 4.52 1.64
CA ILE A 120 -8.77 4.80 0.21
C ILE A 120 -7.50 4.43 -0.54
N THR A 121 -6.34 4.90 -0.06
CA THR A 121 -5.09 4.61 -0.77
C THR A 121 -4.77 3.13 -0.76
N THR A 122 -5.14 2.35 0.26
CA THR A 122 -4.95 0.88 0.26
C THR A 122 -5.90 0.19 -0.72
N ALA A 123 -7.20 0.51 -0.64
CA ALA A 123 -8.23 -0.12 -1.47
C ALA A 123 -8.03 0.12 -2.98
N PHE A 124 -7.44 1.26 -3.35
CA PHE A 124 -7.14 1.62 -4.73
C PHE A 124 -5.64 1.52 -5.09
N ASN A 125 -4.82 0.91 -4.23
CA ASN A 125 -3.41 0.69 -4.53
C ASN A 125 -3.22 -0.61 -5.34
N PRO A 126 -2.84 -0.52 -6.62
CA PRO A 126 -2.60 -1.72 -7.41
C PRO A 126 -1.45 -2.57 -6.91
N SER A 127 -0.41 -1.98 -6.31
CA SER A 127 0.67 -2.75 -5.69
C SER A 127 0.14 -3.61 -4.54
N PHE A 128 -0.74 -3.07 -3.70
CA PHE A 128 -1.35 -3.84 -2.60
C PHE A 128 -2.23 -4.98 -3.14
N ILE A 129 -3.08 -4.67 -4.12
CA ILE A 129 -3.99 -5.65 -4.73
C ILE A 129 -3.21 -6.78 -5.43
N LEU A 130 -2.10 -6.48 -6.08
CA LEU A 130 -1.28 -7.48 -6.77
C LEU A 130 -0.34 -8.25 -5.83
N TRP A 131 0.12 -7.63 -4.74
CA TRP A 131 1.08 -8.24 -3.83
C TRP A 131 0.48 -9.39 -3.03
N TRP A 132 -0.74 -9.24 -2.51
CA TRP A 132 -1.42 -10.30 -1.75
C TRP A 132 -1.58 -11.64 -2.48
N PRO A 133 -2.08 -11.70 -3.72
CA PRO A 133 -2.21 -12.95 -4.46
C PRO A 133 -0.88 -13.51 -4.97
N THR A 134 0.24 -12.78 -4.85
CA THR A 134 1.55 -13.20 -5.34
C THR A 134 2.51 -13.50 -4.19
N THR A 135 3.08 -12.46 -3.59
CA THR A 135 4.10 -12.58 -2.54
C THR A 135 3.49 -12.68 -1.15
N GLY A 136 2.40 -11.94 -0.89
CA GLY A 136 1.74 -11.89 0.41
C GLY A 136 1.14 -13.22 0.85
N LEU A 137 0.79 -14.10 -0.11
CA LEU A 137 0.28 -15.43 0.19
C LEU A 137 1.26 -16.29 0.99
N PHE A 138 2.57 -16.09 0.82
CA PHE A 138 3.59 -16.84 1.58
C PHE A 138 3.66 -16.45 3.07
N LEU A 139 2.88 -15.46 3.50
CA LEU A 139 2.86 -14.96 4.88
C LEU A 139 1.64 -15.40 5.69
N VAL A 140 0.67 -16.08 5.07
CA VAL A 140 -0.60 -16.50 5.68
C VAL A 140 -0.63 -18.02 5.78
#